data_AF-A0A920KBH3-F1
#
_entry.id   AF-A0A920KBH3-F1
#
_cell.length_a   1.000
_cell.length_b   1.000
_cell.length_c   1.000
_cell.angle_alpha   90.00
_cell.angle_beta   90.00
_cell.angle_gamma   90.00
#
_symmetry.space_group_name_H-M   'P 1'
#
loop_
_entity.id
_entity.type
_entity.pdbx_description
1 polymer ?
#
loop_
_entity_poly.entity_id
_entity_poly.type
_entity_poly.pdbx_seq_one_letter_code
_entity_poly.pdbx_strand_id
1 'polypeptide(L)' 'MPSEKHIIVKGKKYKKSPLKDSPYKRSLVKGLMKARRDVKTALDKKNARSERNARNRVQKFKVLLGERSGKKKK' A
#
# COMPACT_ATOMS: atom_id res chain seq x y z
N MET A 1 -5.39 -25.27 7.58
CA MET A 1 -6.02 -24.48 6.50
C MET A 1 -5.13 -23.30 6.13
N PRO A 2 -4.66 -23.15 4.87
CA PRO A 2 -3.93 -21.95 4.48
C PRO A 2 -4.88 -20.77 4.67
N SER A 3 -4.55 -19.82 5.55
CA SER A 3 -5.40 -18.65 5.73
C SER A 3 -5.51 -17.93 4.38
N GLU A 4 -6.72 -17.76 3.86
CA GLU A 4 -7.06 -17.03 2.62
C GLU A 4 -6.50 -15.59 2.57
N LYS A 5 -5.96 -15.13 3.70
CA LYS A 5 -5.40 -13.82 4.01
C LYS A 5 -3.96 -13.60 3.54
N HIS A 6 -3.24 -14.62 3.06
CA HIS A 6 -1.84 -14.46 2.63
C HIS A 6 -1.56 -15.12 1.27
N ILE A 7 -0.70 -14.49 0.47
CA ILE A 7 -0.16 -15.01 -0.79
C ILE A 7 1.35 -15.18 -0.66
N ILE A 8 1.92 -16.18 -1.32
CA ILE A 8 3.38 -16.36 -1.39
C ILE A 8 3.83 -15.91 -2.78
N VAL A 9 4.79 -14.99 -2.82
CA VAL A 9 5.39 -14.51 -4.07
C VAL A 9 6.91 -14.59 -3.91
N LYS A 10 7.58 -15.39 -4.75
CA LYS A 10 9.04 -15.61 -4.72
C LYS A 10 9.55 -15.97 -3.31
N GLY A 11 8.89 -16.92 -2.64
CA GLY A 11 9.25 -17.37 -1.28
C GLY A 11 8.90 -16.40 -0.15
N LYS A 12 8.40 -15.19 -0.44
CA LYS A 12 8.00 -14.21 0.57
C LYS A 12 6.49 -14.22 0.79
N LYS A 13 6.07 -14.22 2.05
CA LYS A 13 4.67 -14.18 2.47
C LYS A 13 4.17 -12.74 2.51
N TYR A 14 3.13 -12.45 1.73
CA TYR A 14 2.46 -11.16 1.69
C TYR A 14 1.02 -11.29 2.15
N LYS A 15 0.48 -10.25 2.77
CA LYS A 15 -0.94 -10.20 3.08
C LYS A 15 -1.74 -9.95 1.81
N LYS A 16 -2.69 -10.83 1.51
CA LYS A 16 -3.62 -10.70 0.40
C LYS A 16 -4.66 -9.65 0.75
N SER A 17 -4.93 -8.73 -0.18
CA SER A 17 -6.06 -7.80 -0.05
C SER A 17 -7.38 -8.59 -0.04
N PRO A 18 -8.30 -8.33 0.91
CA PRO A 18 -9.61 -8.96 0.95
C PRO A 18 -10.55 -8.48 -0.17
N LEU A 19 -10.18 -7.43 -0.90
CA LEU A 19 -10.99 -6.92 -2.00
C LEU A 19 -10.97 -7.89 -3.18
N LYS A 20 -12.16 -8.13 -3.75
CA LYS A 20 -12.32 -8.80 -5.05
C LYS A 20 -11.65 -7.99 -6.15
N ASP A 21 -11.20 -8.65 -7.23
CA ASP A 21 -10.67 -7.91 -8.38
C ASP A 21 -11.77 -7.05 -9.00
N SER A 22 -11.52 -5.74 -9.04
CA SER A 22 -12.48 -4.74 -9.50
C SER A 22 -11.73 -3.50 -9.99
N PRO A 23 -12.35 -2.65 -10.84
CA PRO A 23 -11.76 -1.38 -11.24
C PRO A 23 -11.32 -0.53 -10.05
N TYR A 24 -12.08 -0.59 -8.94
CA TYR A 24 -11.73 0.07 -7.68
C TYR A 24 -10.45 -0.49 -7.06
N LYS A 25 -10.30 -1.81 -6.94
CA LYS A 25 -9.06 -2.41 -6.42
C LYS A 25 -7.86 -2.03 -7.30
N ARG A 26 -8.03 -2.07 -8.63
CA ARG A 26 -6.97 -1.71 -9.58
C ARG A 26 -6.56 -0.24 -9.45
N SER A 27 -7.51 0.68 -9.24
CA SER A 27 -7.20 2.09 -9.02
C SER A 27 -6.44 2.32 -7.71
N LEU A 28 -6.79 1.61 -6.64
CA LEU A 28 -6.04 1.65 -5.38
C LEU A 28 -4.62 1.12 -5.53
N VAL A 29 -4.42 0.02 -6.26
CA VAL A 29 -3.08 -0.52 -6.55
C VAL A 29 -2.26 0.47 -7.39
N LYS A 30 -2.85 1.07 -8.43
CA LYS A 30 -2.20 2.12 -9.24
C LYS A 30 -1.78 3.31 -8.35
N GLY A 31 -2.67 3.76 -7.47
CA GLY A 31 -2.40 4.83 -6.50
C GLY A 31 -1.27 4.48 -5.53
N LEU A 32 -1.26 3.25 -5.00
CA LEU A 32 -0.19 2.74 -4.13
C LEU A 32 1.17 2.74 -4.84
N MET A 33 1.22 2.23 -6.08
CA MET A 33 2.46 2.19 -6.86
C MET A 33 2.95 3.59 -7.23
N LYS A 34 2.05 4.53 -7.51
CA LYS A 34 2.42 5.95 -7.68
C LYS A 34 3.00 6.52 -6.38
N ALA A 35 2.34 6.33 -5.24
CA ALA A 35 2.82 6.84 -3.96
C ALA A 35 4.21 6.28 -3.58
N ARG A 36 4.49 5.00 -3.90
CA ARG A 36 5.83 4.41 -3.72
C ARG A 36 6.89 5.08 -4.60
N ARG A 37 6.58 5.36 -5.86
CA ARG A 37 7.47 6.11 -6.76
C ARG A 37 7.74 7.51 -6.23
N ASP A 38 6.71 8.20 -5.75
CA ASP A 38 6.84 9.53 -5.15
C ASP A 38 7.73 9.51 -3.89
N VAL A 39 7.70 8.43 -3.07
CA VAL A 39 8.64 8.27 -1.94
C VAL A 39 10.07 8.19 -2.45
N LYS A 40 10.33 7.37 -3.49
CA LYS A 40 11.67 7.28 -4.09
C LYS A 40 12.14 8.65 -4.58
N THR A 41 11.32 9.36 -5.36
CA THR A 41 11.65 10.70 -5.85
C THR A 41 11.92 11.69 -4.72
N ALA A 42 11.17 11.61 -3.60
CA ALA A 42 11.39 12.49 -2.46
C ALA A 42 12.71 12.17 -1.72
N LEU A 43 13.07 10.90 -1.60
CA LEU A 43 14.36 10.47 -1.05
C LEU A 43 15.52 10.90 -1.94
N ASP A 44 15.42 10.70 -3.25
CA ASP A 44 16.42 11.11 -4.23
C ASP A 44 16.66 12.63 -4.17
N LYS A 45 15.59 13.42 -3.96
CA LYS A 45 15.63 14.88 -3.79
C LYS A 45 15.94 15.35 -2.37
N LYS A 46 16.16 14.44 -1.41
CA LYS A 46 16.34 14.74 0.03
C LYS A 46 15.27 15.67 0.62
N ASN A 47 14.03 15.58 0.14
CA ASN A 47 12.92 16.44 0.58
C ASN A 47 12.04 15.72 1.60
N ALA A 48 12.31 15.97 2.89
CA ALA A 48 11.62 15.32 4.01
C ALA A 48 10.10 15.55 4.03
N ARG A 49 9.62 16.74 3.62
CA ARG A 49 8.18 17.05 3.57
C ARG A 49 7.47 16.22 2.51
N SER A 50 8.04 16.17 1.31
CA SER A 50 7.54 15.36 0.19
C SER A 50 7.56 13.88 0.52
N GLU A 51 8.62 13.44 1.21
CA GLU A 51 8.77 12.05 1.65
C GLU A 51 7.66 11.67 2.63
N ARG A 52 7.46 12.48 3.68
CA ARG A 52 6.39 12.26 4.67
C ARG A 52 5.02 12.18 4.01
N ASN A 53 4.74 13.10 3.08
CA ASN A 53 3.47 13.12 2.34
C ASN A 53 3.29 11.87 1.46
N ALA A 54 4.35 11.42 0.78
CA ALA A 54 4.31 10.21 -0.04
C ALA A 54 4.13 8.95 0.83
N ARG A 55 4.83 8.83 1.96
CA ARG A 55 4.67 7.74 2.93
C ARG A 55 3.25 7.68 3.51
N ASN A 56 2.66 8.84 3.83
CA ASN A 56 1.26 8.92 4.29
C ASN A 56 0.28 8.42 3.22
N ARG A 57 0.50 8.77 1.94
CA ARG A 57 -0.30 8.25 0.82
C ARG A 57 -0.14 6.74 0.66
N VAL A 58 1.08 6.19 0.78
CA VAL A 58 1.30 4.74 0.79
C VAL A 58 0.51 4.06 1.89
N GLN A 59 0.54 4.61 3.11
CA GLN A 59 -0.23 4.08 4.24
C GLN A 59 -1.74 4.12 3.95
N LYS A 60 -2.27 5.24 3.45
CA LYS A 60 -3.68 5.38 3.08
C LYS A 60 -4.12 4.28 2.10
N PHE A 61 -3.39 4.07 1.02
CA PHE A 61 -3.74 3.04 0.04
C PHE A 61 -3.63 1.62 0.60
N LYS A 62 -2.62 1.31 1.43
CA LYS A 62 -2.51 0.00 2.10
C LYS A 62 -3.69 -0.29 3.04
N VAL A 63 -4.20 0.74 3.73
CA VAL A 63 -5.38 0.62 4.58
C VAL A 63 -6.64 0.39 3.74
N LEU A 64 -6.83 1.17 2.67
CA LEU A 64 -7.96 0.99 1.73
C LEU A 64 -7.95 -0.38 1.06
N LEU A 65 -6.76 -0.91 0.74
CA LEU A 65 -6.59 -2.26 0.21
C LEU A 65 -6.80 -3.36 1.28
N GLY A 66 -7.00 -3.02 2.55
CA GLY A 66 -7.12 -4.00 3.65
C GLY A 66 -5.81 -4.72 4.01
N GLU A 67 -4.68 -4.32 3.39
CA GLU A 67 -3.35 -4.89 3.65
C GLU A 67 -2.82 -4.47 5.02
N ARG A 68 -3.29 -3.35 5.58
CA ARG A 68 -2.89 -2.88 6.91
C ARG A 68 -4.10 -2.43 7.70
N SER A 69 -4.13 -2.71 9.00
CA SER A 69 -5.08 -2.07 9.89
C SER A 69 -4.81 -0.57 9.88
N GLY A 70 -5.84 0.22 9.60
CA GLY A 70 -5.77 1.66 9.87
C GLY A 70 -5.57 1.87 11.37
N LYS A 71 -4.90 2.96 11.78
CA LYS A 71 -5.20 3.49 13.11
C LYS A 71 -6.69 3.81 13.07
N LYS A 72 -7.51 3.11 13.88
CA LYS A 72 -8.87 3.58 14.19
C LYS A 72 -8.70 5.05 14.58
N LYS A 73 -9.28 5.98 13.81
CA LYS A 73 -9.61 7.27 14.42
C LYS A 73 -10.65 6.90 15.47
N LYS A 74 -10.23 6.94 16.73
CA LYS A 74 -11.13 6.95 17.87
C LYS A 74 -11.83 8.30 17.89
#